data_AF-A0AAE7AX96-F1
#
_entry.id   AF-A0AAE7AX96-F1
#
_cell.length_a   1.000
_cell.length_b   1.000
_cell.length_c   1.000
_cell.angle_alpha   90.00
_cell.angle_beta   90.00
_cell.angle_gamma   90.00
#
_symmetry.space_group_name_H-M   'P 1'
#
loop_
_entity.id
_entity.type
_entity.pdbx_description
1 polymer ?
#
loop_
_entity_poly.entity_id
_entity_poly.type
_entity_poly.pdbx_seq_one_letter_code
_entity_poly.pdbx_strand_id
1 'polypeptide(L)'
;MKKNRSVVNVCRNVHELEEPLNEFNRIVSALDLEKLGSSQIPKLNEFRVLIDNVQISVSKVVAGHVISNQDTFIDLARVPRDLTCILIMPEGINLPLVHTFSNNSEFWAELNKACNVLSDMVEGVLVFASIYADSFLIESNESLVNKVDELVLQVAKNSRSTSELELINEAIKEANSTVNKSERSVHKAIEDIDHEVSSSKQSLSDFRISLESDMRGEAEQLKMDAKESIYRELANTKKQLEEVVELSEHYKEKFESLYDEMKTMYGIAGDGKLADYNNKQAEVERKAADELRTKGIYWLGLPILVTGLFIVHFMLSSSELTFEWILTRFLSISISASIAVYLLKESANHRSKENIYRQRGTQLATIGSYLKDFTDEKEKMRVKSELVSTFYSFHNGKADTSNVPDPNAQIKEVVALSKSLSKIVPTYRTTALQPDKESYYSSKRGSDSDYSGQHTSTNGNSTTGNTANSRTVHSHNNMKY
;
A
#
# COMPACT_ATOMS: atom_id res chain seq x y z
N MET A 1 47.47 -3.49 8.69
CA MET A 1 47.59 -2.38 7.72
C MET A 1 48.13 -2.87 6.35
N LYS A 2 47.43 -3.78 5.66
CA LYS A 2 47.83 -4.32 4.33
C LYS A 2 46.67 -4.36 3.30
N LYS A 3 45.59 -3.63 3.55
CA LYS A 3 44.53 -3.33 2.59
C LYS A 3 44.61 -1.82 2.30
N ASN A 4 44.44 -1.41 1.04
CA ASN A 4 44.54 -0.03 0.49
C ASN A 4 45.90 0.40 -0.08
N ARG A 5 46.50 -0.43 -0.95
CA ARG A 5 47.49 0.06 -1.95
C ARG A 5 47.04 -0.10 -3.39
N SER A 6 45.81 -0.55 -3.66
CA SER A 6 45.41 -0.93 -5.03
C SER A 6 44.61 0.13 -5.80
N VAL A 7 44.33 1.31 -5.27
CA VAL A 7 43.49 2.29 -5.99
C VAL A 7 43.89 3.73 -5.66
N VAL A 8 45.17 4.09 -5.82
CA VAL A 8 45.42 5.47 -6.24
C VAL A 8 45.49 5.37 -7.76
N ASN A 9 44.33 5.45 -8.43
CA ASN A 9 44.32 5.86 -9.82
C ASN A 9 44.72 7.33 -9.75
N VAL A 10 46.02 7.52 -9.84
CA VAL A 10 46.72 8.78 -9.60
C VAL A 10 46.26 9.76 -10.68
N CYS A 11 45.31 10.66 -10.35
CA CYS A 11 44.72 11.67 -11.25
C CYS A 11 45.82 12.50 -11.89
N ARG A 12 46.07 12.32 -13.19
CA ARG A 12 47.20 12.99 -13.86
C ARG A 12 46.82 14.37 -14.41
N ASN A 13 45.54 14.69 -14.46
CA ASN A 13 45.04 15.93 -15.04
C ASN A 13 43.94 16.55 -14.17
N VAL A 14 43.93 17.89 -14.02
CA VAL A 14 42.84 18.63 -13.37
C VAL A 14 41.49 18.31 -14.03
N HIS A 15 41.46 18.06 -15.34
CA HIS A 15 40.22 17.69 -16.05
C HIS A 15 39.52 16.45 -15.47
N GLU A 16 40.24 15.57 -14.79
CA GLU A 16 39.64 14.40 -14.13
C GLU A 16 38.75 14.80 -12.94
N LEU A 17 38.86 16.04 -12.42
CA LEU A 17 37.96 16.59 -11.40
C LEU A 17 36.62 17.08 -11.96
N GLU A 18 36.52 17.31 -13.27
CA GLU A 18 35.33 17.93 -13.88
C GLU A 18 34.10 17.03 -13.76
N GLU A 19 34.25 15.73 -14.03
CA GLU A 19 33.15 14.77 -13.90
C GLU A 19 32.67 14.60 -12.44
N PRO A 20 33.54 14.31 -11.45
CA PRO A 20 33.15 14.26 -10.04
C PRO A 20 32.52 15.56 -9.52
N LEU A 21 33.06 16.72 -9.94
CA LEU A 21 32.51 18.02 -9.56
C LEU A 21 31.10 18.22 -10.16
N ASN A 22 30.91 17.87 -11.43
CA ASN A 22 29.61 17.97 -12.09
C ASN A 22 28.57 17.05 -11.43
N GLU A 23 28.96 15.85 -11.02
CA GLU A 23 28.07 14.93 -10.31
C GLU A 23 27.71 15.45 -8.90
N PHE A 24 28.70 15.97 -8.17
CA PHE A 24 28.47 16.64 -6.88
C PHE A 24 27.49 17.83 -7.05
N ASN A 25 27.72 18.68 -8.05
CA ASN A 25 26.86 19.83 -8.36
C ASN A 25 25.44 19.40 -8.77
N ARG A 26 25.31 18.33 -9.55
CA ARG A 26 24.01 17.76 -9.94
C ARG A 26 23.21 17.34 -8.72
N ILE A 27 23.83 16.65 -7.75
CA ILE A 27 23.16 16.23 -6.51
C ILE A 27 22.82 17.45 -5.65
N VAL A 28 23.77 18.36 -5.43
CA VAL A 28 23.56 19.60 -4.66
C VAL A 28 22.46 20.48 -5.26
N SER A 29 22.30 20.50 -6.59
CA SER A 29 21.24 21.29 -7.25
C SER A 29 19.82 20.84 -6.91
N ALA A 30 19.66 19.63 -6.35
CA ALA A 30 18.38 19.17 -5.82
C ALA A 30 18.01 19.83 -4.49
N LEU A 31 18.94 20.55 -3.84
CA LEU A 31 18.68 21.34 -2.63
C LEU A 31 18.10 22.71 -2.98
N ASP A 32 17.07 23.10 -2.24
CA ASP A 32 16.57 24.47 -2.25
C ASP A 32 17.48 25.35 -1.38
N LEU A 33 18.57 25.85 -2.00
CA LEU A 33 19.59 26.65 -1.31
C LEU A 33 19.05 27.97 -0.75
N GLU A 34 17.95 28.50 -1.31
CA GLU A 34 17.27 29.69 -0.78
C GLU A 34 16.58 29.38 0.55
N LYS A 35 15.88 28.24 0.64
CA LYS A 35 15.32 27.76 1.91
C LYS A 35 16.39 27.37 2.91
N LEU A 36 17.51 26.84 2.44
CA LEU A 36 18.65 26.47 3.29
C LEU A 36 19.25 27.71 3.98
N GLY A 37 19.48 28.79 3.22
CA GLY A 37 20.06 30.03 3.73
C GLY A 37 19.12 30.87 4.60
N SER A 38 17.80 30.66 4.48
CA SER A 38 16.80 31.34 5.31
C SER A 38 16.40 30.53 6.55
N SER A 39 16.98 29.35 6.74
CA SER A 39 16.69 28.52 7.90
C SER A 39 17.24 29.13 9.20
N GLN A 40 16.44 29.08 10.26
CA GLN A 40 16.89 29.48 11.60
C GLN A 40 17.86 28.46 12.23
N ILE A 41 18.14 27.35 11.57
CA ILE A 41 19.01 26.28 12.06
C ILE A 41 20.46 26.59 11.64
N PRO A 42 21.37 26.96 12.57
CA PRO A 42 22.74 27.38 12.22
C PRO A 42 23.53 26.33 11.41
N LYS A 43 23.30 25.04 11.69
CA LYS A 43 23.94 23.93 10.99
C LYS A 43 23.63 23.88 9.49
N LEU A 44 22.44 24.34 9.08
CA LEU A 44 22.08 24.38 7.66
C LEU A 44 22.79 25.49 6.90
N ASN A 45 23.06 26.62 7.56
CA ASN A 45 23.88 27.68 6.99
C ASN A 45 25.35 27.26 6.88
N GLU A 46 25.87 26.58 7.90
CA GLU A 46 27.21 25.99 7.85
C GLU A 46 27.34 24.98 6.70
N PHE A 47 26.34 24.11 6.51
CA PHE A 47 26.31 23.18 5.39
C PHE A 47 26.43 23.88 4.04
N ARG A 48 25.65 24.96 3.85
CA ARG A 48 25.69 25.75 2.63
C ARG A 48 27.08 26.31 2.36
N VAL A 49 27.70 26.91 3.37
CA VAL A 49 29.04 27.50 3.26
C VAL A 49 30.07 26.43 2.87
N LEU A 50 29.98 25.22 3.43
CA LEU A 50 30.86 24.11 3.08
C LEU A 50 30.69 23.70 1.60
N ILE A 51 29.44 23.59 1.13
CA ILE A 51 29.13 23.29 -0.27
C ILE A 51 29.73 24.38 -1.17
N ASP A 52 29.47 25.65 -0.88
CA ASP A 52 29.94 26.78 -1.69
C ASP A 52 31.47 26.81 -1.75
N ASN A 53 32.16 26.56 -0.62
CA ASN A 53 33.62 26.49 -0.57
C ASN A 53 34.18 25.39 -1.47
N VAL A 54 33.60 24.18 -1.39
CA VAL A 54 34.00 23.04 -2.24
C VAL A 54 33.80 23.40 -3.72
N GLN A 55 32.64 23.93 -4.08
CA GLN A 55 32.32 24.32 -5.46
C GLN A 55 33.28 25.38 -5.99
N ILE A 56 33.54 26.44 -5.22
CA ILE A 56 34.41 27.55 -5.62
C ILE A 56 35.85 27.07 -5.79
N SER A 57 36.40 26.37 -4.79
CA SER A 57 37.78 25.89 -4.82
C SER A 57 38.03 24.93 -5.98
N VAL A 58 37.18 23.91 -6.14
CA VAL A 58 37.37 22.92 -7.20
C VAL A 58 37.13 23.54 -8.58
N SER A 59 36.10 24.38 -8.74
CA SER A 59 35.83 25.05 -10.02
C SER A 59 36.95 26.00 -10.43
N LYS A 60 37.54 26.72 -9.48
CA LYS A 60 38.69 27.62 -9.74
C LYS A 60 39.88 26.84 -10.27
N VAL A 61 40.18 25.69 -9.68
CA VAL A 61 41.25 24.81 -10.14
C VAL A 61 40.93 24.22 -11.52
N VAL A 62 39.71 23.71 -11.73
CA VAL A 62 39.24 23.19 -13.02
C VAL A 62 39.36 24.23 -14.13
N ALA A 63 38.95 25.48 -13.87
CA ALA A 63 39.08 26.58 -14.82
C ALA A 63 40.53 26.99 -15.08
N GLY A 64 41.45 26.76 -14.13
CA GLY A 64 42.87 27.07 -14.29
C GLY A 64 43.63 26.12 -15.22
N HIS A 65 43.13 24.90 -15.46
CA HIS A 65 43.71 23.87 -16.34
C HIS A 65 45.17 23.46 -16.04
N VAL A 66 45.77 23.93 -14.94
CA VAL A 66 47.20 23.74 -14.62
C VAL A 66 47.36 23.15 -13.23
N ILE A 67 47.76 21.86 -13.14
CA ILE A 67 48.09 21.21 -11.86
C ILE A 67 49.34 21.84 -11.25
N SER A 68 50.31 22.24 -12.08
CA SER A 68 51.65 22.64 -11.66
C SER A 68 51.73 24.05 -11.04
N ASN A 69 50.60 24.70 -10.78
CA ASN A 69 50.59 25.99 -10.09
C ASN A 69 50.51 25.77 -8.56
N GLN A 70 51.33 26.50 -7.80
CA GLN A 70 51.25 26.53 -6.34
C GLN A 70 49.85 26.92 -5.84
N ASP A 71 49.15 27.81 -6.56
CA ASP A 71 47.78 28.21 -6.21
C ASP A 71 46.82 27.02 -6.22
N THR A 72 47.02 26.04 -7.11
CA THR A 72 46.20 24.82 -7.20
C THR A 72 46.27 24.01 -5.91
N PHE A 73 47.46 23.88 -5.32
CA PHE A 73 47.62 23.20 -4.03
C PHE A 73 46.90 23.96 -2.91
N ILE A 74 47.06 25.28 -2.86
CA ILE A 74 46.45 26.13 -1.82
C ILE A 74 44.92 26.08 -1.91
N ASP A 75 44.37 26.18 -3.12
CA ASP A 75 42.93 26.20 -3.36
C ASP A 75 42.27 24.85 -3.02
N LEU A 76 42.95 23.72 -3.25
CA LEU A 76 42.43 22.38 -2.96
C LEU A 76 42.70 21.90 -1.54
N ALA A 77 43.70 22.42 -0.83
CA ALA A 77 44.13 21.86 0.46
C ALA A 77 43.03 21.83 1.54
N ARG A 78 42.00 22.67 1.41
CA ARG A 78 40.86 22.72 2.34
C ARG A 78 39.70 21.81 1.93
N VAL A 79 39.61 21.42 0.67
CA VAL A 79 38.46 20.70 0.12
C VAL A 79 38.22 19.34 0.79
N PRO A 80 39.23 18.49 1.08
CA PRO A 80 38.98 17.22 1.76
C PRO A 80 38.37 17.38 3.16
N ARG A 81 38.80 18.43 3.89
CA ARG A 81 38.22 18.77 5.19
C ARG A 81 36.76 19.17 5.05
N ASP A 82 36.45 20.06 4.10
CA ASP A 82 35.09 20.55 3.89
C ASP A 82 34.14 19.42 3.44
N LEU A 83 34.60 18.52 2.57
CA LEU A 83 33.89 17.30 2.19
C LEU A 83 33.65 16.36 3.37
N THR A 84 34.65 16.18 4.24
CA THR A 84 34.49 15.38 5.47
C THR A 84 33.43 15.97 6.39
N CYS A 85 33.43 17.30 6.56
CA CYS A 85 32.41 18.01 7.34
C CYS A 85 31.00 17.83 6.77
N ILE A 86 30.86 17.78 5.44
CA ILE A 86 29.59 17.45 4.76
C ILE A 86 29.15 16.01 5.07
N LEU A 87 30.06 15.04 5.01
CA LEU A 87 29.78 13.62 5.22
C LEU A 87 29.35 13.28 6.66
N ILE A 88 29.93 13.96 7.66
CA ILE A 88 29.63 13.68 9.08
C ILE A 88 28.34 14.36 9.57
N MET A 89 27.65 15.10 8.71
CA MET A 89 26.40 15.72 9.13
C MET A 89 25.30 14.68 9.37
N PRO A 90 24.47 14.88 10.41
CA PRO A 90 23.51 13.86 10.79
C PRO A 90 22.40 13.71 9.73
N GLU A 91 22.23 12.48 9.24
CA GLU A 91 21.23 12.10 8.24
C GLU A 91 19.78 12.43 8.65
N GLY A 92 19.54 12.64 9.95
CA GLY A 92 18.24 13.04 10.51
C GLY A 92 17.83 14.49 10.21
N ILE A 93 18.70 15.31 9.62
CA ILE A 93 18.35 16.68 9.22
C ILE A 93 17.48 16.62 7.96
N ASN A 94 16.24 17.12 8.06
CA ASN A 94 15.33 17.21 6.94
C ASN A 94 15.74 18.37 6.01
N LEU A 95 16.28 18.05 4.84
CA LEU A 95 16.74 19.04 3.87
C LEU A 95 15.59 19.44 2.92
N PRO A 96 15.51 20.72 2.52
CA PRO A 96 14.50 21.16 1.56
C PRO A 96 14.91 20.71 0.14
N LEU A 97 14.23 19.70 -0.40
CA LEU A 97 14.50 19.13 -1.72
C LEU A 97 13.54 19.66 -2.82
N VAL A 98 14.05 19.89 -4.03
CA VAL A 98 13.32 20.44 -5.20
C VAL A 98 12.72 19.33 -6.10
N HIS A 99 12.43 18.15 -5.53
CA HIS A 99 11.75 16.99 -6.16
C HIS A 99 12.61 15.97 -6.94
N THR A 100 13.94 16.06 -6.95
CA THR A 100 14.79 15.10 -7.70
C THR A 100 14.92 13.72 -7.03
N PHE A 101 14.71 13.64 -5.71
CA PHE A 101 14.88 12.42 -4.92
C PHE A 101 13.58 12.03 -4.24
N SER A 102 13.36 10.72 -4.05
CA SER A 102 12.11 10.19 -3.46
C SER A 102 12.01 10.52 -1.97
N ASN A 103 13.16 10.61 -1.28
CA ASN A 103 13.26 10.94 0.13
C ASN A 103 14.69 11.44 0.50
N ASN A 104 14.86 12.00 1.70
CA ASN A 104 16.17 12.47 2.19
C ASN A 104 17.23 11.37 2.30
N SER A 105 16.84 10.13 2.63
CA SER A 105 17.80 9.04 2.77
C SER A 105 18.45 8.69 1.43
N GLU A 106 17.68 8.68 0.35
CA GLU A 106 18.18 8.51 -1.01
C GLU A 106 19.13 9.65 -1.42
N PHE A 107 18.76 10.91 -1.11
CA PHE A 107 19.63 12.07 -1.33
C PHE A 107 20.97 11.94 -0.59
N TRP A 108 20.95 11.62 0.72
CA TRP A 108 22.17 11.48 1.53
C TRP A 108 23.05 10.35 1.03
N ALA A 109 22.48 9.23 0.60
CA ALA A 109 23.25 8.12 0.04
C ALA A 109 24.01 8.52 -1.24
N GLU A 110 23.34 9.22 -2.17
CA GLU A 110 23.98 9.70 -3.40
C GLU A 110 24.98 10.83 -3.13
N LEU A 111 24.66 11.77 -2.22
CA LEU A 111 25.59 12.82 -1.80
C LEU A 111 26.87 12.23 -1.20
N ASN A 112 26.73 11.26 -0.28
CA ASN A 112 27.88 10.60 0.34
C ASN A 112 28.77 9.91 -0.69
N LYS A 113 28.16 9.25 -1.68
CA LYS A 113 28.88 8.62 -2.78
C LYS A 113 29.65 9.65 -3.60
N ALA A 114 29.01 10.76 -3.99
CA ALA A 114 29.66 11.82 -4.75
C ALA A 114 30.78 12.53 -3.97
N CYS A 115 30.57 12.83 -2.68
CA CYS A 115 31.59 13.41 -1.81
C CYS A 115 32.84 12.51 -1.69
N ASN A 116 32.66 11.19 -1.51
CA ASN A 116 33.79 10.27 -1.42
C ASN A 116 34.58 10.22 -2.73
N VAL A 117 33.89 10.10 -3.87
CA VAL A 117 34.56 10.10 -5.20
C VAL A 117 35.31 11.41 -5.43
N LEU A 118 34.69 12.55 -5.14
CA LEU A 118 35.34 13.85 -5.29
C LEU A 118 36.55 13.99 -4.34
N SER A 119 36.43 13.54 -3.09
CA SER A 119 37.52 13.57 -2.10
C SER A 119 38.73 12.77 -2.58
N ASP A 120 38.52 11.54 -3.03
CA ASP A 120 39.59 10.66 -3.53
C ASP A 120 40.34 11.31 -4.72
N MET A 121 39.59 11.93 -5.64
CA MET A 121 40.19 12.60 -6.80
C MET A 121 40.95 13.88 -6.40
N VAL A 122 40.41 14.68 -5.48
CA VAL A 122 41.06 15.88 -4.96
C VAL A 122 42.35 15.52 -4.23
N GLU A 123 42.36 14.47 -3.42
CA GLU A 123 43.58 13.96 -2.77
C GLU A 123 44.63 13.53 -3.80
N GLY A 124 44.21 12.85 -4.87
CA GLY A 124 45.10 12.49 -5.98
C GLY A 124 45.75 13.71 -6.63
N VAL A 125 44.97 14.77 -6.91
CA VAL A 125 45.48 16.02 -7.48
C VAL A 125 46.37 16.76 -6.48
N LEU A 126 46.04 16.76 -5.18
CA LEU A 126 46.86 17.38 -4.14
C LEU A 126 48.24 16.75 -4.03
N VAL A 127 48.34 15.42 -4.11
CA VAL A 127 49.62 14.72 -4.11
C VAL A 127 50.48 15.19 -5.28
N PHE A 128 49.91 15.31 -6.49
CA PHE A 128 50.66 15.84 -7.62
C PHE A 128 51.04 17.30 -7.50
N ALA A 129 50.08 18.15 -7.11
CA ALA A 129 50.31 19.58 -6.93
C ALA A 129 51.41 19.83 -5.88
N SER A 130 51.49 18.98 -4.85
CA SER A 130 52.56 19.06 -3.85
C SER A 130 53.96 18.79 -4.42
N ILE A 131 54.10 17.84 -5.36
CA ILE A 131 55.38 17.54 -6.03
C ILE A 131 55.83 18.73 -6.87
N TYR A 132 54.91 19.40 -7.56
CA TYR A 132 55.23 20.59 -8.35
C TYR A 132 55.55 21.80 -7.48
N ALA A 133 54.81 22.00 -6.39
CA ALA A 133 55.11 23.05 -5.42
C ALA A 133 56.51 22.86 -4.82
N ASP A 134 56.88 21.63 -4.46
CA ASP A 134 58.23 21.31 -3.97
C ASP A 134 59.30 21.57 -5.04
N SER A 135 59.07 21.13 -6.28
CA SER A 135 59.98 21.38 -7.40
C SER A 135 60.20 22.88 -7.67
N PHE A 136 59.13 23.67 -7.63
CA PHE A 136 59.20 25.13 -7.78
C PHE A 136 60.00 25.80 -6.65
N LEU A 137 59.84 25.32 -5.41
CA LEU A 137 60.63 25.81 -4.27
C LEU A 137 62.11 25.45 -4.42
N ILE A 138 62.41 24.24 -4.91
CA ILE A 138 63.79 23.80 -5.20
C ILE A 138 64.42 24.68 -6.28
N GLU A 139 63.73 24.89 -7.41
CA GLU A 139 64.23 25.72 -8.51
C GLU A 139 64.41 27.19 -8.08
N SER A 140 63.48 27.71 -7.27
CA SER A 140 63.60 29.05 -6.69
C SER A 140 64.84 29.16 -5.78
N ASN A 141 65.11 28.14 -4.97
CA ASN A 141 66.31 28.08 -4.13
C ASN A 141 67.59 27.97 -4.96
N GLU A 142 67.62 27.12 -5.99
CA GLU A 142 68.77 27.00 -6.89
C GLU A 142 69.04 28.31 -7.65
N SER A 143 67.99 29.01 -8.11
CA SER A 143 68.11 30.33 -8.73
C SER A 143 68.73 31.36 -7.79
N LEU A 144 68.31 31.34 -6.52
CA LEU A 144 68.89 32.18 -5.47
C LEU A 144 70.36 31.86 -5.23
N VAL A 145 70.73 30.57 -5.13
CA VAL A 145 72.13 30.13 -4.98
C VAL A 145 72.97 30.57 -6.18
N ASN A 146 72.50 30.35 -7.40
CA ASN A 146 73.20 30.76 -8.62
C ASN A 146 73.38 32.29 -8.71
N LYS A 147 72.38 33.08 -8.28
CA LYS A 147 72.53 34.54 -8.19
C LYS A 147 73.58 34.95 -7.17
N VAL A 148 73.66 34.25 -6.04
CA VAL A 148 74.71 34.48 -5.04
C VAL A 148 76.08 34.15 -5.63
N ASP A 149 76.23 33.02 -6.33
CA ASP A 149 77.48 32.64 -6.98
C ASP A 149 77.90 33.58 -8.11
N GLU A 150 76.93 34.07 -8.91
CA GLU A 150 77.19 35.06 -9.95
C GLU A 150 77.66 36.39 -9.35
N LEU A 151 77.00 36.85 -8.28
CA LEU A 151 77.44 38.02 -7.54
C LEU A 151 78.87 37.82 -7.02
N VAL A 152 79.20 36.65 -6.47
CA VAL A 152 80.57 36.30 -6.02
C VAL A 152 81.57 36.30 -7.18
N LEU A 153 81.21 35.82 -8.37
CA LEU A 153 82.09 35.80 -9.55
C LEU A 153 82.28 37.17 -10.20
N GLN A 154 81.23 38.00 -10.30
CA GLN A 154 81.34 39.39 -10.77
C GLN A 154 82.27 40.19 -9.86
N VAL A 155 82.17 39.94 -8.56
CA VAL A 155 83.06 40.44 -7.51
C VAL A 155 84.52 39.98 -7.68
N ALA A 156 84.74 38.71 -8.01
CA ALA A 156 86.08 38.18 -8.29
C ALA A 156 86.70 38.72 -9.59
N LYS A 157 85.88 39.17 -10.56
CA LYS A 157 86.34 39.73 -11.84
C LYS A 157 86.69 41.23 -11.78
N ASN A 158 86.00 41.99 -10.94
CA ASN A 158 86.19 43.45 -10.84
C ASN A 158 87.28 43.87 -9.83
N SER A 159 87.83 42.94 -9.06
CA SER A 159 88.87 43.16 -8.03
C SER A 159 90.26 43.49 -8.62
N ARG A 160 90.38 44.65 -9.27
CA ARG A 160 91.65 45.37 -9.53
C ARG A 160 91.75 46.70 -8.80
N SER A 161 90.75 47.09 -8.00
CA SER A 161 90.81 48.27 -7.13
C SER A 161 90.44 47.90 -5.70
N THR A 162 91.30 48.23 -4.74
CA THR A 162 91.16 47.92 -3.31
C THR A 162 89.89 48.47 -2.65
N SER A 163 89.26 49.48 -3.26
CA SER A 163 87.98 50.06 -2.82
C SER A 163 86.78 49.12 -3.04
N GLU A 164 86.81 48.30 -4.10
CA GLU A 164 85.70 47.38 -4.39
C GLU A 164 85.74 46.13 -3.49
N LEU A 165 86.94 45.68 -3.10
CA LEU A 165 87.13 44.59 -2.11
C LEU A 165 86.51 44.92 -0.74
N GLU A 166 86.45 46.19 -0.38
CA GLU A 166 85.83 46.65 0.87
C GLU A 166 84.30 46.59 0.79
N LEU A 167 83.70 47.01 -0.33
CA LEU A 167 82.27 46.84 -0.60
C LEU A 167 81.87 45.35 -0.69
N ILE A 168 82.75 44.50 -1.19
CA ILE A 168 82.57 43.04 -1.26
C ILE A 168 82.54 42.42 0.12
N ASN A 169 83.50 42.77 0.97
CA ASN A 169 83.51 42.26 2.34
C ASN A 169 82.29 42.72 3.11
N GLU A 170 81.81 43.94 2.86
CA GLU A 170 80.56 44.42 3.46
C GLU A 170 79.33 43.68 2.90
N ALA A 171 79.27 43.38 1.59
CA ALA A 171 78.20 42.60 0.98
C ALA A 171 78.18 41.13 1.45
N ILE A 172 79.34 40.49 1.58
CA ILE A 172 79.46 39.13 2.14
C ILE A 172 79.05 39.12 3.62
N LYS A 173 79.45 40.14 4.37
CA LYS A 173 79.06 40.32 5.77
C LYS A 173 77.55 40.56 5.91
N GLU A 174 76.95 41.34 5.01
CA GLU A 174 75.51 41.56 4.95
C GLU A 174 74.75 40.28 4.56
N ALA A 175 75.22 39.55 3.53
CA ALA A 175 74.67 38.27 3.11
C ALA A 175 74.74 37.23 4.25
N ASN A 176 75.89 37.10 4.92
CA ASN A 176 76.06 36.23 6.08
C ASN A 176 75.17 36.67 7.25
N SER A 177 74.99 37.98 7.47
CA SER A 177 74.06 38.48 8.49
C SER A 177 72.60 38.12 8.16
N THR A 178 72.25 38.10 6.88
CA THR A 178 70.91 37.75 6.38
C THR A 178 70.67 36.24 6.46
N VAL A 179 71.67 35.42 6.08
CA VAL A 179 71.65 33.96 6.27
C VAL A 179 71.53 33.62 7.74
N ASN A 180 72.33 34.23 8.62
CA ASN A 180 72.24 33.98 10.07
C ASN A 180 70.89 34.43 10.65
N LYS A 181 70.30 35.53 10.16
CA LYS A 181 68.94 35.95 10.54
C LYS A 181 67.90 34.93 10.05
N SER A 182 68.04 34.44 8.84
CA SER A 182 67.18 33.40 8.25
C SER A 182 67.27 32.10 9.04
N GLU A 183 68.47 31.59 9.32
CA GLU A 183 68.70 30.39 10.14
C GLU A 183 68.07 30.51 11.53
N ARG A 184 68.23 31.66 12.19
CA ARG A 184 67.57 31.92 13.49
C ARG A 184 66.06 31.94 13.37
N SER A 185 65.53 32.47 12.27
CA SER A 185 64.09 32.52 12.03
C SER A 185 63.53 31.12 11.74
N VAL A 186 64.27 30.29 11.01
CA VAL A 186 63.97 28.87 10.76
C VAL A 186 64.04 28.07 12.06
N HIS A 187 65.08 28.24 12.88
CA HIS A 187 65.19 27.53 14.16
C HIS A 187 64.06 27.89 15.11
N LYS A 188 63.71 29.19 15.17
CA LYS A 188 62.56 29.64 15.94
C LYS A 188 61.25 29.06 15.41
N ALA A 189 61.07 29.01 14.09
CA ALA A 189 59.89 28.37 13.49
C ALA A 189 59.83 26.88 13.82
N ILE A 190 60.96 26.17 13.83
CA ILE A 190 61.04 24.76 14.25
C ILE A 190 60.66 24.60 15.72
N GLU A 191 61.17 25.45 16.61
CA GLU A 191 60.80 25.43 18.04
C GLU A 191 59.32 25.73 18.25
N ASP A 192 58.77 26.73 17.56
CA ASP A 192 57.34 27.09 17.61
C ASP A 192 56.47 25.91 17.11
N ILE A 193 56.88 25.25 16.02
CA ILE A 193 56.23 24.04 15.49
C ILE A 193 56.29 22.89 16.49
N ASP A 194 57.45 22.61 17.08
CA ASP A 194 57.60 21.52 18.06
C ASP A 194 56.76 21.76 19.31
N HIS A 195 56.66 23.02 19.75
CA HIS A 195 55.79 23.42 20.84
C HIS A 195 54.31 23.24 20.47
N GLU A 196 53.88 23.69 19.29
CA GLU A 196 52.50 23.53 18.81
C GLU A 196 52.12 22.06 18.62
N VAL A 197 53.03 21.24 18.08
CA VAL A 197 52.87 19.78 17.95
C VAL A 197 52.74 19.12 19.32
N SER A 198 53.55 19.53 20.29
CA SER A 198 53.50 18.99 21.66
C SER A 198 52.20 19.37 22.37
N SER A 199 51.79 20.64 22.27
CA SER A 199 50.52 21.14 22.79
C SER A 199 49.31 20.44 22.15
N SER A 200 49.35 20.23 20.83
CA SER A 200 48.32 19.50 20.08
C SER A 200 48.26 18.04 20.50
N LYS A 201 49.41 17.37 20.68
CA LYS A 201 49.46 15.98 21.17
C LYS A 201 48.85 15.85 22.57
N GLN A 202 49.14 16.79 23.45
CA GLN A 202 48.56 16.80 24.80
C GLN A 202 47.05 17.01 24.75
N SER A 203 46.57 18.00 23.99
CA SER A 203 45.15 18.26 23.81
C SER A 203 44.41 17.05 23.21
N LEU A 204 45.04 16.34 22.28
CA LEU A 204 44.48 15.12 21.67
C LEU A 204 44.45 13.95 22.67
N SER A 205 45.45 13.84 23.54
CA SER A 205 45.47 12.88 24.64
C SER A 205 44.34 13.16 25.64
N ASP A 206 44.17 14.41 26.05
CA ASP A 206 43.12 14.82 26.99
C ASP A 206 41.73 14.62 26.38
N PHE A 207 41.55 14.97 25.10
CA PHE A 207 40.33 14.70 24.36
C PHE A 207 40.03 13.21 24.28
N ARG A 208 41.03 12.36 24.00
CA ARG A 208 40.88 10.91 23.98
C ARG A 208 40.41 10.36 25.33
N ILE A 209 40.98 10.83 26.43
CA ILE A 209 40.58 10.41 27.79
C ILE A 209 39.15 10.84 28.09
N SER A 210 38.77 12.09 27.75
CA SER A 210 37.40 12.57 27.92
C SER A 210 36.42 11.73 27.10
N LEU A 211 36.72 11.49 25.82
CA LEU A 211 35.89 10.68 24.93
C LEU A 211 35.71 9.25 25.45
N GLU A 212 36.79 8.63 25.94
CA GLU A 212 36.72 7.27 26.51
C GLU A 212 35.86 7.23 27.79
N SER A 213 35.95 8.27 28.63
CA SER A 213 35.10 8.43 29.80
C SER A 213 33.63 8.61 29.44
N ASP A 214 33.33 9.47 28.47
CA ASP A 214 31.97 9.76 28.01
C ASP A 214 31.34 8.52 27.37
N MET A 215 32.07 7.83 26.48
CA MET A 215 31.62 6.57 25.88
C MET A 215 31.35 5.50 26.93
N ARG A 216 32.17 5.40 27.97
CA ARG A 216 31.96 4.45 29.06
C ARG A 216 30.73 4.81 29.91
N GLY A 217 30.50 6.10 30.14
CA GLY A 217 29.31 6.61 30.82
C GLY A 217 28.03 6.28 30.04
N GLU A 218 28.00 6.61 28.75
CA GLU A 218 26.87 6.30 27.87
C GLU A 218 26.63 4.80 27.75
N ALA A 219 27.69 3.98 27.65
CA ALA A 219 27.56 2.53 27.57
C ALA A 219 26.94 1.92 28.83
N GLU A 220 27.31 2.39 30.03
CA GLU A 220 26.68 1.92 31.27
C GLU A 220 25.24 2.43 31.41
N GLN A 221 24.95 3.65 30.97
CA GLN A 221 23.58 4.18 30.96
C GLN A 221 22.68 3.39 30.00
N LEU A 222 23.15 3.13 28.77
CA LEU A 222 22.44 2.33 27.78
C LEU A 222 22.18 0.90 28.28
N LYS A 223 23.14 0.33 29.01
CA LYS A 223 22.98 -0.99 29.65
C LYS A 223 21.95 -0.98 30.78
N MET A 224 21.88 0.10 31.57
CA MET A 224 20.84 0.26 32.58
C MET A 224 19.45 0.44 31.94
N ASP A 225 19.34 1.29 30.92
CA ASP A 225 18.09 1.55 30.20
C ASP A 225 17.58 0.28 29.48
N ALA A 226 18.48 -0.47 28.84
CA ALA A 226 18.15 -1.75 28.21
C ALA A 226 17.71 -2.80 29.24
N LYS A 227 18.33 -2.84 30.41
CA LYS A 227 17.92 -3.75 31.49
C LYS A 227 16.54 -3.36 32.02
N GLU A 228 16.27 -2.07 32.20
CA GLU A 228 14.96 -1.58 32.64
C GLU A 228 13.87 -1.85 31.61
N SER A 229 14.13 -1.61 30.31
CA SER A 229 13.18 -1.89 29.23
C SER A 229 12.84 -3.39 29.15
N ILE A 230 13.85 -4.27 29.24
CA ILE A 230 13.65 -5.72 29.27
C ILE A 230 12.77 -6.14 30.46
N TYR A 231 13.00 -5.59 31.66
CA TYR A 231 12.15 -5.92 32.82
C TYR A 231 10.73 -5.43 32.67
N ARG A 232 10.52 -4.23 32.11
CA ARG A 232 9.18 -3.70 31.83
C ARG A 232 8.45 -4.54 30.78
N GLU A 233 9.12 -4.95 29.71
CA GLU A 233 8.55 -5.83 28.69
C GLU A 233 8.21 -7.20 29.28
N LEU A 234 9.12 -7.81 30.05
CA LEU A 234 8.89 -9.11 30.67
C LEU A 234 7.70 -9.08 31.64
N ALA A 235 7.54 -8.00 32.43
CA ALA A 235 6.38 -7.80 33.29
C ALA A 235 5.08 -7.65 32.50
N ASN A 236 5.09 -6.88 31.40
CA ASN A 236 3.93 -6.70 30.53
C ASN A 236 3.54 -8.01 29.81
N THR A 237 4.52 -8.75 29.28
CA THR A 237 4.28 -10.05 28.65
C THR A 237 3.73 -11.07 29.65
N LYS A 238 4.23 -11.07 30.88
CA LYS A 238 3.68 -11.93 31.94
C LYS A 238 2.20 -11.61 32.22
N LYS A 239 1.85 -10.33 32.31
CA LYS A 239 0.46 -9.90 32.50
C LYS A 239 -0.44 -10.31 31.32
N GLN A 240 0.03 -10.11 30.09
CA GLN A 240 -0.71 -10.53 28.89
C GLN A 240 -0.90 -12.05 28.84
N LEU A 241 0.10 -12.82 29.28
CA LEU A 241 0.00 -14.28 29.36
C LEU A 241 -1.05 -14.71 30.38
N GLU A 242 -1.10 -14.07 31.55
CA GLU A 242 -2.14 -14.30 32.57
C GLU A 242 -3.55 -13.99 32.02
N GLU A 243 -3.73 -12.86 31.31
CA GLU A 243 -5.00 -12.51 30.66
C GLU A 243 -5.42 -13.54 29.57
N VAL A 244 -4.45 -14.06 28.80
CA VAL A 244 -4.71 -15.11 27.79
C VAL A 244 -5.11 -16.44 28.45
N VAL A 245 -4.50 -16.80 29.58
CA VAL A 245 -4.86 -18.01 30.33
C VAL A 245 -6.29 -17.90 30.86
N GLU A 246 -6.65 -16.77 31.49
CA GLU A 246 -8.03 -16.51 31.96
C GLU A 246 -9.05 -16.58 30.81
N LEU A 247 -8.73 -15.96 29.66
CA LEU A 247 -9.59 -15.98 28.49
C LEU A 247 -9.75 -17.41 27.92
N SER A 248 -8.66 -18.19 27.91
CA SER A 248 -8.68 -19.58 27.47
C SER A 248 -9.57 -20.45 28.36
N GLU A 249 -9.53 -20.26 29.68
CA GLU A 249 -10.40 -20.98 30.62
C GLU A 249 -11.87 -20.58 30.41
N HIS A 250 -12.16 -19.29 30.25
CA HIS A 250 -13.51 -18.80 29.96
C HIS A 250 -14.09 -19.41 28.66
N TYR A 251 -13.30 -19.47 27.59
CA TYR A 251 -13.76 -20.08 26.34
C TYR A 251 -13.95 -21.59 26.44
N LYS A 252 -13.12 -22.27 27.24
CA LYS A 252 -13.28 -23.70 27.50
C LYS A 252 -14.62 -23.98 28.18
N GLU A 253 -14.95 -23.24 29.24
CA GLU A 253 -16.23 -23.38 29.95
C GLU A 253 -17.42 -23.10 29.02
N LYS A 254 -17.34 -22.04 28.21
CA LYS A 254 -18.39 -21.69 27.24
C LYS A 254 -18.56 -22.78 26.18
N PHE A 255 -17.47 -23.36 25.70
CA PHE A 255 -17.51 -24.44 24.72
C PHE A 255 -18.13 -25.71 25.32
N GLU A 256 -17.77 -26.09 26.55
CA GLU A 256 -18.36 -27.22 27.27
C GLU A 256 -19.87 -27.02 27.45
N SER A 257 -20.31 -25.83 27.84
CA SER A 257 -21.74 -25.49 27.95
C SER A 257 -22.49 -25.60 26.62
N LEU A 258 -21.91 -25.08 25.52
CA LEU A 258 -22.53 -25.17 24.18
C LEU A 258 -22.57 -26.62 23.69
N TYR A 259 -21.54 -27.40 24.00
CA TYR A 259 -21.50 -28.81 23.64
C TYR A 259 -22.60 -29.61 24.35
N ASP A 260 -22.84 -29.35 25.64
CA ASP A 260 -23.92 -29.98 26.39
C ASP A 260 -25.30 -29.54 25.92
N GLU A 261 -25.49 -28.27 25.56
CA GLU A 261 -26.73 -27.78 24.96
C GLU A 261 -26.99 -28.47 23.61
N MET A 262 -25.97 -28.54 22.76
CA MET A 262 -26.03 -29.22 21.46
C MET A 262 -26.37 -30.70 21.63
N LYS A 263 -25.73 -31.40 22.57
CA LYS A 263 -26.01 -32.79 22.91
C LYS A 263 -27.47 -32.98 23.37
N THR A 264 -27.98 -32.05 24.15
CA THR A 264 -29.38 -32.02 24.59
C THR A 264 -30.33 -31.83 23.40
N MET A 265 -30.04 -30.89 22.49
CA MET A 265 -30.83 -30.70 21.27
C MET A 265 -30.83 -31.94 20.38
N TYR A 266 -29.68 -32.63 20.22
CA TYR A 266 -29.61 -33.89 19.47
C TYR A 266 -30.39 -35.02 20.13
N GLY A 267 -30.38 -35.10 21.48
CA GLY A 267 -31.23 -36.04 22.23
C GLY A 267 -32.71 -35.77 21.98
N ILE A 268 -33.14 -34.51 22.09
CA ILE A 268 -34.52 -34.08 21.80
C ILE A 268 -34.92 -34.38 20.35
N ALA A 269 -34.02 -34.17 19.38
CA ALA A 269 -34.26 -34.48 17.98
C ALA A 269 -34.37 -35.98 17.71
N GLY A 270 -33.67 -36.82 18.47
CA GLY A 270 -33.72 -38.28 18.39
C GLY A 270 -34.97 -38.91 19.03
N ASP A 271 -35.51 -38.31 20.09
CA ASP A 271 -36.58 -38.89 20.92
C ASP A 271 -38.01 -38.72 20.35
N GLY A 272 -38.16 -38.52 19.04
CA GLY A 272 -39.47 -38.43 18.40
C GLY A 272 -40.24 -37.11 18.66
N LYS A 273 -39.70 -36.17 19.44
CA LYS A 273 -40.29 -34.82 19.60
C LYS A 273 -40.35 -34.06 18.27
N LEU A 274 -39.38 -34.28 17.38
CA LEU A 274 -39.39 -33.72 16.03
C LEU A 274 -40.52 -34.32 15.16
N ALA A 275 -40.86 -35.58 15.39
CA ALA A 275 -42.01 -36.22 14.74
C ALA A 275 -43.32 -35.64 15.25
N ASP A 276 -43.45 -35.45 16.58
CA ASP A 276 -44.63 -34.82 17.19
C ASP A 276 -44.81 -33.37 16.70
N TYR A 277 -43.73 -32.60 16.60
CA TYR A 277 -43.77 -31.24 16.05
C TYR A 277 -44.28 -31.21 14.59
N ASN A 278 -43.75 -32.07 13.71
CA ASN A 278 -44.23 -32.17 12.33
C ASN A 278 -45.69 -32.62 12.25
N ASN A 279 -46.13 -33.54 13.10
CA ASN A 279 -47.53 -33.96 13.15
C ASN A 279 -48.46 -32.85 13.65
N LYS A 280 -48.03 -32.07 14.65
CA LYS A 280 -48.77 -30.87 15.11
C LYS A 280 -48.88 -29.83 14.00
N GLN A 281 -47.79 -29.55 13.29
CA GLN A 281 -47.82 -28.64 12.15
C GLN A 281 -48.76 -29.16 11.06
N ALA A 282 -48.74 -30.46 10.74
CA ALA A 282 -49.67 -31.06 9.78
C ALA A 282 -51.14 -30.83 10.16
N GLU A 283 -51.50 -30.96 11.45
CA GLU A 283 -52.87 -30.72 11.91
C GLU A 283 -53.27 -29.22 11.82
N VAL A 284 -52.32 -28.31 12.05
CA VAL A 284 -52.54 -26.87 11.83
C VAL A 284 -52.83 -26.57 10.35
N GLU A 285 -52.01 -27.09 9.44
CA GLU A 285 -52.19 -26.93 7.99
C GLU A 285 -53.52 -27.54 7.52
N ARG A 286 -53.88 -28.72 8.05
CA ARG A 286 -55.17 -29.37 7.78
C ARG A 286 -56.35 -28.48 8.16
N LYS A 287 -56.33 -27.94 9.37
CA LYS A 287 -57.39 -27.06 9.88
C LYS A 287 -57.52 -25.80 9.04
N ALA A 288 -56.40 -25.18 8.66
CA ALA A 288 -56.38 -24.04 7.76
C ALA A 288 -56.97 -24.39 6.38
N ALA A 289 -56.61 -25.55 5.83
CA ALA A 289 -57.18 -26.03 4.57
C ALA A 289 -58.71 -26.22 4.65
N ASP A 290 -59.20 -26.83 5.72
CA ASP A 290 -60.64 -27.07 5.93
C ASP A 290 -61.43 -25.78 6.10
N GLU A 291 -60.87 -24.81 6.82
CA GLU A 291 -61.48 -23.49 6.98
C GLU A 291 -61.54 -22.74 5.64
N LEU A 292 -60.44 -22.71 4.88
CA LEU A 292 -60.40 -22.09 3.56
C LEU A 292 -61.34 -22.76 2.56
N ARG A 293 -61.42 -24.09 2.58
CA ARG A 293 -62.34 -24.86 1.73
C ARG A 293 -63.80 -24.50 2.02
N THR A 294 -64.15 -24.45 3.30
CA THR A 294 -65.50 -24.12 3.75
C THR A 294 -65.87 -22.70 3.34
N LYS A 295 -64.99 -21.72 3.58
CA LYS A 295 -65.17 -20.33 3.12
C LYS A 295 -65.27 -20.23 1.59
N GLY A 296 -64.44 -20.97 0.85
CA GLY A 296 -64.48 -21.03 -0.61
C GLY A 296 -65.81 -21.56 -1.15
N ILE A 297 -66.37 -22.60 -0.53
CA ILE A 297 -67.71 -23.14 -0.89
C ILE A 297 -68.80 -22.11 -0.63
N TYR A 298 -68.76 -21.38 0.49
CA TYR A 298 -69.72 -20.30 0.77
C TYR A 298 -69.65 -19.19 -0.29
N TRP A 299 -68.44 -18.76 -0.67
CA TRP A 299 -68.24 -17.74 -1.71
C TRP A 299 -68.66 -18.21 -3.11
N LEU A 300 -68.61 -19.51 -3.39
CA LEU A 300 -69.09 -20.10 -4.64
C LEU A 300 -70.63 -20.16 -4.68
N GLY A 301 -71.28 -20.39 -3.54
CA GLY A 301 -72.74 -20.38 -3.42
C GLY A 301 -73.36 -18.97 -3.53
N LEU A 302 -72.62 -17.92 -3.17
CA LEU A 302 -73.11 -16.54 -3.15
C LEU A 302 -73.59 -16.04 -4.53
N PRO A 303 -72.84 -16.23 -5.64
CA PRO A 303 -73.32 -15.92 -6.99
C PRO A 303 -74.64 -16.61 -7.33
N ILE A 304 -74.79 -17.90 -7.01
CA ILE A 304 -76.00 -18.66 -7.29
C ILE A 304 -77.20 -18.04 -6.54
N LEU A 305 -77.00 -17.69 -5.27
CA LEU A 305 -78.01 -17.05 -4.44
C LEU A 305 -78.37 -15.65 -4.98
N VAL A 306 -77.38 -14.84 -5.30
CA VAL A 306 -77.57 -13.48 -5.85
C VAL A 306 -78.29 -13.54 -7.18
N THR A 307 -77.90 -14.44 -8.09
CA THR A 307 -78.59 -14.68 -9.36
C THR A 307 -80.03 -15.15 -9.15
N GLY A 308 -80.28 -16.03 -8.17
CA GLY A 308 -81.63 -16.49 -7.82
C GLY A 308 -82.53 -15.35 -7.34
N LEU A 309 -82.06 -14.56 -6.36
CA LEU A 309 -82.79 -13.38 -5.87
C LEU A 309 -83.05 -12.37 -6.98
N PHE A 310 -82.10 -12.22 -7.88
CA PHE A 310 -82.20 -11.34 -9.02
C PHE A 310 -83.26 -11.78 -10.03
N ILE A 311 -83.36 -13.08 -10.35
CA ILE A 311 -84.42 -13.61 -11.22
C ILE A 311 -85.79 -13.34 -10.59
N VAL A 312 -85.93 -13.55 -9.28
CA VAL A 312 -87.17 -13.26 -8.55
C VAL A 312 -87.50 -11.76 -8.60
N HIS A 313 -86.54 -10.88 -8.34
CA HIS A 313 -86.74 -9.43 -8.43
C HIS A 313 -87.13 -8.98 -9.84
N PHE A 314 -86.49 -9.54 -10.87
CA PHE A 314 -86.83 -9.24 -12.27
C PHE A 314 -88.25 -9.67 -12.62
N MET A 315 -88.70 -10.84 -12.17
CA MET A 315 -90.08 -11.30 -12.39
C MET A 315 -91.12 -10.41 -11.70
N LEU A 316 -90.77 -9.76 -10.60
CA LEU A 316 -91.66 -8.88 -9.82
C LEU A 316 -91.64 -7.42 -10.28
N SER A 317 -90.57 -6.99 -10.96
CA SER A 317 -90.37 -5.61 -11.39
C SER A 317 -90.57 -5.50 -12.90
N SER A 318 -91.51 -4.68 -13.36
CA SER A 318 -91.77 -4.41 -14.79
C SER A 318 -90.66 -3.56 -15.46
N SER A 319 -89.41 -3.73 -15.06
CA SER A 319 -88.28 -2.96 -15.55
C SER A 319 -87.75 -3.53 -16.87
N GLU A 320 -87.44 -2.66 -17.82
CA GLU A 320 -86.75 -3.05 -19.06
C GLU A 320 -85.29 -3.45 -18.78
N LEU A 321 -84.81 -4.44 -19.52
CA LEU A 321 -83.52 -5.06 -19.28
C LEU A 321 -82.39 -4.22 -19.91
N THR A 322 -81.80 -3.31 -19.13
CA THR A 322 -80.69 -2.45 -19.60
C THR A 322 -79.37 -3.20 -19.62
N PHE A 323 -78.50 -2.94 -20.61
CA PHE A 323 -77.19 -3.59 -20.70
C PHE A 323 -76.28 -3.33 -19.49
N GLU A 324 -76.27 -2.09 -18.97
CA GLU A 324 -75.54 -1.71 -17.76
C GLU A 324 -75.95 -2.57 -16.56
N TRP A 325 -77.23 -2.94 -16.53
CA TRP A 325 -77.79 -3.80 -15.51
C TRP A 325 -77.20 -5.21 -15.61
N ILE A 326 -77.09 -5.82 -16.79
CA ILE A 326 -76.44 -7.14 -16.95
C ILE A 326 -74.95 -7.08 -16.58
N LEU A 327 -74.24 -6.06 -17.06
CA LEU A 327 -72.79 -5.95 -16.92
C LEU A 327 -72.35 -5.88 -15.46
N THR A 328 -73.04 -5.07 -14.65
CA THR A 328 -72.77 -4.93 -13.21
C THR A 328 -72.91 -6.26 -12.45
N ARG A 329 -73.89 -7.11 -12.82
CA ARG A 329 -74.06 -8.45 -12.21
C ARG A 329 -72.98 -9.40 -12.66
N PHE A 330 -72.70 -9.44 -13.95
CA PHE A 330 -71.64 -10.29 -14.48
C PHE A 330 -70.30 -10.00 -13.80
N LEU A 331 -69.99 -8.72 -13.58
CA LEU A 331 -68.79 -8.31 -12.86
C LEU A 331 -68.81 -8.78 -11.39
N SER A 332 -69.94 -8.60 -10.69
CA SER A 332 -70.07 -9.04 -9.29
C SER A 332 -69.91 -10.56 -9.11
N ILE A 333 -70.48 -11.35 -10.03
CA ILE A 333 -70.35 -12.81 -10.07
C ILE A 333 -68.89 -13.19 -10.36
N SER A 334 -68.24 -12.52 -11.32
CA SER A 334 -66.85 -12.79 -11.69
C SER A 334 -65.87 -12.49 -10.54
N ILE A 335 -66.07 -11.39 -9.81
CA ILE A 335 -65.26 -11.04 -8.64
C ILE A 335 -65.47 -12.07 -7.52
N SER A 336 -66.72 -12.40 -7.21
CA SER A 336 -67.06 -13.39 -6.19
C SER A 336 -66.48 -14.78 -6.52
N ALA A 337 -66.59 -15.21 -7.78
CA ALA A 337 -66.04 -16.47 -8.24
C ALA A 337 -64.51 -16.49 -8.17
N SER A 338 -63.84 -15.38 -8.48
CA SER A 338 -62.38 -15.26 -8.40
C SER A 338 -61.88 -15.42 -6.96
N ILE A 339 -62.56 -14.80 -5.98
CA ILE A 339 -62.26 -14.96 -4.55
C ILE A 339 -62.45 -16.41 -4.12
N ALA A 340 -63.56 -17.05 -4.53
CA ALA A 340 -63.83 -18.46 -4.21
C ALA A 340 -62.73 -19.39 -4.75
N VAL A 341 -62.34 -19.23 -6.02
CA VAL A 341 -61.29 -20.05 -6.66
C VAL A 341 -59.95 -19.86 -5.96
N TYR A 342 -59.59 -18.63 -5.57
CA TYR A 342 -58.37 -18.37 -4.82
C TYR A 342 -58.35 -19.09 -3.46
N LEU A 343 -59.44 -19.01 -2.69
CA LEU A 343 -59.55 -19.69 -1.39
C LEU A 343 -59.43 -21.21 -1.53
N LEU A 344 -60.04 -21.80 -2.57
CA LEU A 344 -59.94 -23.24 -2.85
C LEU A 344 -58.53 -23.65 -3.28
N LYS A 345 -57.83 -22.81 -4.05
CA LYS A 345 -56.43 -23.04 -4.45
C LYS A 345 -55.49 -23.00 -3.25
N GLU A 346 -55.64 -22.02 -2.36
CA GLU A 346 -54.83 -21.94 -1.14
C GLU A 346 -55.15 -23.09 -0.18
N SER A 347 -56.42 -23.51 -0.08
CA SER A 347 -56.80 -24.73 0.66
C SER A 347 -56.05 -25.96 0.15
N ALA A 348 -55.97 -26.16 -1.17
CA ALA A 348 -55.22 -27.28 -1.76
C ALA A 348 -53.71 -27.19 -1.46
N ASN A 349 -53.14 -25.98 -1.45
CA ASN A 349 -51.75 -25.75 -1.06
C ASN A 349 -51.49 -26.18 0.39
N HIS A 350 -52.37 -25.79 1.31
CA HIS A 350 -52.30 -26.23 2.71
C HIS A 350 -52.44 -27.76 2.87
N ARG A 351 -53.30 -28.43 2.09
CA ARG A 351 -53.36 -29.91 2.06
C ARG A 351 -52.07 -30.56 1.56
N SER A 352 -51.41 -29.96 0.58
CA SER A 352 -50.10 -30.44 0.13
C SER A 352 -49.05 -30.31 1.24
N LYS A 353 -49.04 -29.19 1.96
CA LYS A 353 -48.14 -28.97 3.10
C LYS A 353 -48.42 -29.95 4.25
N GLU A 354 -49.69 -30.14 4.60
CA GLU A 354 -50.14 -31.15 5.59
C GLU A 354 -49.54 -32.52 5.26
N ASN A 355 -49.70 -32.99 4.02
CA ASN A 355 -49.23 -34.31 3.61
C ASN A 355 -47.70 -34.43 3.76
N ILE A 356 -46.95 -33.40 3.37
CA ILE A 356 -45.49 -33.37 3.51
C ILE A 356 -45.09 -33.44 4.99
N TYR A 357 -45.71 -32.62 5.84
CA TYR A 357 -45.41 -32.64 7.28
C TYR A 357 -45.77 -33.97 7.93
N ARG A 358 -46.89 -34.59 7.53
CA ARG A 358 -47.32 -35.89 8.06
C ARG A 358 -46.41 -37.03 7.61
N GLN A 359 -45.93 -37.00 6.36
CA GLN A 359 -44.92 -37.93 5.86
C GLN A 359 -43.62 -37.79 6.65
N ARG A 360 -43.12 -36.56 6.81
CA ARG A 360 -41.91 -36.28 7.61
C ARG A 360 -42.07 -36.70 9.05
N GLY A 361 -43.21 -36.41 9.67
CA GLY A 361 -43.53 -36.85 11.03
C GLY A 361 -43.50 -38.36 11.17
N THR A 362 -44.11 -39.10 10.24
CA THR A 362 -44.11 -40.57 10.24
C THR A 362 -42.72 -41.15 10.00
N GLN A 363 -41.96 -40.60 9.06
CA GLN A 363 -40.59 -41.03 8.76
C GLN A 363 -39.65 -40.78 9.93
N LEU A 364 -39.74 -39.61 10.58
CA LEU A 364 -38.97 -39.30 11.79
C LEU A 364 -39.41 -40.13 13.00
N ALA A 365 -40.68 -40.51 13.10
CA ALA A 365 -41.14 -41.41 14.17
C ALA A 365 -40.60 -42.84 13.99
N THR A 366 -40.44 -43.30 12.75
CA THR A 366 -39.99 -44.66 12.42
C THR A 366 -38.47 -44.79 12.36
N ILE A 367 -37.74 -43.69 12.15
CA ILE A 367 -36.26 -43.70 12.08
C ILE A 367 -35.62 -44.25 13.36
N GLY A 368 -36.19 -43.94 14.53
CA GLY A 368 -35.66 -44.39 15.81
C GLY A 368 -35.73 -45.91 15.98
N SER A 369 -36.79 -46.54 15.47
CA SER A 369 -36.93 -48.00 15.45
C SER A 369 -35.95 -48.63 14.46
N TYR A 370 -35.81 -48.07 13.26
CA TYR A 370 -34.87 -48.57 12.25
C TYR A 370 -33.40 -48.47 12.71
N LEU A 371 -33.04 -47.39 13.41
CA LEU A 371 -31.69 -47.18 13.92
C LEU A 371 -31.33 -48.07 15.12
N LYS A 372 -32.30 -48.76 15.74
CA LYS A 372 -32.05 -49.73 16.83
C LYS A 372 -31.54 -51.08 16.32
N ASP A 373 -31.82 -51.40 15.06
CA ASP A 373 -31.42 -52.68 14.45
C ASP A 373 -29.93 -52.70 14.03
N PHE A 374 -29.26 -51.53 14.02
CA PHE A 374 -27.83 -51.43 13.75
C PHE A 374 -27.01 -51.66 15.03
N THR A 375 -26.19 -52.72 15.02
CA THR A 375 -25.25 -53.02 16.12
C THR A 375 -23.98 -52.15 16.08
N ASP A 376 -23.63 -51.59 14.92
CA ASP A 376 -22.47 -50.69 14.77
C ASP A 376 -22.89 -49.22 14.84
N GLU A 377 -22.31 -48.48 15.80
CA GLU A 377 -22.55 -47.05 15.99
C GLU A 377 -22.03 -46.19 14.82
N LYS A 378 -20.98 -46.61 14.12
CA LYS A 378 -20.47 -45.84 12.97
C LYS A 378 -21.45 -45.86 11.80
N GLU A 379 -22.01 -47.03 11.50
CA GLU A 379 -23.01 -47.18 10.44
C GLU A 379 -24.30 -46.42 10.79
N LYS A 380 -24.74 -46.49 12.05
CA LYS A 380 -25.88 -45.73 12.57
C LYS A 380 -25.71 -44.22 12.40
N MET A 381 -24.51 -43.69 12.68
CA MET A 381 -24.21 -42.26 12.47
C MET A 381 -24.18 -41.87 10.99
N ARG A 382 -23.64 -42.74 10.11
CA ARG A 382 -23.66 -42.52 8.66
C ARG A 382 -25.09 -42.46 8.12
N VAL A 383 -25.92 -43.43 8.49
CA VAL A 383 -27.33 -43.51 8.09
C VAL A 383 -28.12 -42.32 8.61
N LYS A 384 -27.89 -41.88 9.87
CA LYS A 384 -28.46 -40.63 10.40
C LYS A 384 -28.08 -39.42 9.56
N SER A 385 -26.80 -39.26 9.21
CA SER A 385 -26.34 -38.12 8.40
C SER A 385 -26.96 -38.11 7.01
N GLU A 386 -27.08 -39.28 6.38
CA GLU A 386 -27.69 -39.44 5.07
C GLU A 386 -29.18 -39.09 5.12
N LEU A 387 -29.91 -39.62 6.12
CA LEU A 387 -31.33 -39.30 6.36
C LEU A 387 -31.54 -37.81 6.61
N VAL A 388 -30.73 -37.17 7.45
CA VAL A 388 -30.79 -35.71 7.68
C VAL A 388 -30.59 -34.96 6.35
N SER A 389 -29.61 -35.34 5.54
CA SER A 389 -29.38 -34.69 4.24
C SER A 389 -30.58 -34.84 3.29
N THR A 390 -31.21 -36.01 3.25
CA THR A 390 -32.39 -36.26 2.43
C THR A 390 -33.61 -35.50 2.93
N PHE A 391 -33.86 -35.48 4.25
CA PHE A 391 -35.04 -34.82 4.83
C PHE A 391 -34.99 -33.29 4.76
N TYR A 392 -33.79 -32.71 4.92
CA TYR A 392 -33.60 -31.26 4.93
C TYR A 392 -33.14 -30.68 3.59
N SER A 393 -32.83 -31.53 2.60
CA SER A 393 -32.69 -31.04 1.23
C SER A 393 -34.02 -30.45 0.76
N PHE A 394 -34.00 -29.18 0.34
CA PHE A 394 -35.19 -28.42 -0.06
C PHE A 394 -35.83 -29.06 -1.31
N HIS A 395 -36.74 -30.01 -1.10
CA HIS A 395 -37.60 -30.51 -2.15
C HIS A 395 -38.64 -29.43 -2.46
N ASN A 396 -38.34 -28.58 -3.44
CA ASN A 396 -39.26 -27.64 -4.06
C ASN A 396 -40.32 -28.37 -4.91
N GLY A 397 -40.91 -29.43 -4.36
CA GLY A 397 -42.04 -30.13 -4.96
C GLY A 397 -43.19 -29.15 -5.02
N LYS A 398 -43.37 -28.51 -6.18
CA LYS A 398 -44.56 -27.71 -6.47
C LYS A 398 -45.77 -28.59 -6.18
N ALA A 399 -46.69 -28.10 -5.35
CA ALA A 399 -47.91 -28.82 -5.03
C ALA A 399 -48.58 -29.28 -6.34
N ASP A 400 -49.05 -30.53 -6.39
CA ASP A 400 -49.80 -31.04 -7.54
C ASP A 400 -51.17 -30.34 -7.58
N THR A 401 -51.20 -29.16 -8.22
CA THR A 401 -52.42 -28.37 -8.43
C THR A 401 -53.10 -28.72 -9.74
N SER A 402 -52.78 -29.86 -10.36
CA SER A 402 -53.37 -30.28 -11.65
C SER A 402 -54.89 -30.36 -11.62
N ASN A 403 -55.47 -30.70 -10.46
CA ASN A 403 -56.92 -30.80 -10.26
C ASN A 403 -57.60 -29.47 -9.87
N VAL A 404 -56.85 -28.38 -9.68
CA VAL A 404 -57.43 -27.05 -9.40
C VAL A 404 -57.32 -26.19 -10.65
N PRO A 405 -58.44 -25.69 -11.21
CA PRO A 405 -58.39 -24.89 -12.41
C PRO A 405 -57.52 -23.64 -12.18
N ASP A 406 -56.45 -23.49 -12.97
CA ASP A 406 -55.59 -22.32 -12.87
C ASP A 406 -56.18 -21.17 -13.70
N PRO A 407 -56.72 -20.11 -13.08
CA PRO A 407 -57.35 -19.02 -13.81
C PRO A 407 -56.38 -18.35 -14.80
N ASN A 408 -55.07 -18.35 -14.51
CA ASN A 408 -54.06 -17.83 -15.43
C ASN A 408 -53.87 -18.72 -16.67
N ALA A 409 -53.97 -20.05 -16.52
CA ALA A 409 -53.96 -20.96 -17.66
C ALA A 409 -55.23 -20.77 -18.52
N GLN A 410 -56.39 -20.63 -17.89
CA GLN A 410 -57.65 -20.37 -18.59
C GLN A 410 -57.66 -19.01 -19.30
N ILE A 411 -57.13 -17.94 -18.68
CA ILE A 411 -56.98 -16.63 -19.34
C ILE A 411 -56.08 -16.75 -20.57
N LYS A 412 -54.99 -17.52 -20.50
CA LYS A 412 -54.11 -17.76 -21.67
C LYS A 412 -54.85 -18.50 -22.79
N GLU A 413 -55.67 -19.50 -22.45
CA GLU A 413 -56.50 -20.21 -23.44
C GLU A 413 -57.56 -19.28 -24.06
N VAL A 414 -58.23 -18.45 -23.26
CA VAL A 414 -59.22 -17.48 -23.75
C VAL A 414 -58.57 -16.41 -24.64
N VAL A 415 -57.37 -15.94 -24.29
CA VAL A 415 -56.59 -15.02 -25.13
C VAL A 415 -56.11 -15.70 -26.42
N ALA A 416 -55.73 -16.98 -26.36
CA ALA A 416 -55.39 -17.75 -27.55
C ALA A 416 -56.61 -17.94 -28.47
N LEU A 417 -57.79 -18.22 -27.89
CA LEU A 417 -59.06 -18.32 -28.61
C LEU A 417 -59.48 -16.98 -29.23
N SER A 418 -59.38 -15.87 -28.49
CA SER A 418 -59.73 -14.55 -29.03
C SER A 418 -58.81 -14.12 -30.18
N LYS A 419 -57.51 -14.41 -30.06
CA LYS A 419 -56.53 -14.19 -31.14
C LYS A 419 -56.77 -15.10 -32.35
N SER A 420 -57.33 -16.29 -32.14
CA SER A 420 -57.74 -17.19 -33.23
C SER A 420 -59.03 -16.72 -33.92
N LEU A 421 -59.98 -16.17 -33.16
CA LEU A 421 -61.25 -15.62 -33.67
C LEU A 421 -61.06 -14.28 -34.40
N SER A 422 -60.15 -13.42 -33.92
CA SER A 422 -59.82 -12.15 -34.60
C SER A 422 -59.15 -12.35 -35.97
N LYS A 423 -58.63 -13.54 -36.26
CA LYS A 423 -58.15 -13.91 -37.60
C LYS A 423 -59.28 -14.29 -38.56
N ILE A 424 -60.46 -14.62 -38.05
CA ILE A 424 -61.58 -15.14 -38.86
C ILE A 424 -62.58 -14.04 -39.22
N VAL A 425 -62.66 -12.94 -38.45
CA VAL A 425 -63.54 -11.80 -38.75
C VAL A 425 -62.74 -10.64 -39.35
N PRO A 426 -62.84 -10.33 -40.66
CA PRO A 426 -62.11 -9.23 -41.28
C PRO A 426 -62.70 -7.88 -40.83
N THR A 427 -61.92 -7.09 -40.09
CA THR A 427 -62.25 -5.68 -39.83
C THR A 427 -62.05 -4.89 -41.13
N TYR A 428 -63.15 -4.45 -41.74
CA TYR A 428 -63.10 -3.54 -42.88
C TYR A 428 -62.41 -2.23 -42.47
N ARG A 429 -61.23 -1.96 -43.04
CA ARG A 429 -60.47 -0.72 -42.88
C ARG A 429 -61.16 0.39 -43.69
N THR A 430 -61.84 1.31 -43.02
CA THR A 430 -62.31 2.56 -43.63
C THR A 430 -61.09 3.40 -44.03
N THR A 431 -60.87 3.54 -45.33
CA THR A 431 -59.81 4.36 -45.92
C THR A 431 -60.38 5.77 -46.16
N ALA A 432 -59.86 6.79 -45.48
CA ALA A 432 -60.15 8.18 -45.81
C ALA A 432 -58.97 9.11 -45.48
N LEU A 433 -58.38 9.64 -46.55
CA LEU A 433 -57.84 10.99 -46.77
C LEU A 433 -56.69 11.51 -45.89
N GLN A 434 -55.49 11.50 -46.49
CA GLN A 434 -54.43 12.50 -46.28
C GLN A 434 -54.82 13.85 -46.91
N PRO A 435 -54.32 14.97 -46.38
CA PRO A 435 -53.91 16.08 -47.21
C PRO A 435 -52.46 16.53 -46.99
N ASP A 436 -52.02 17.36 -47.92
CA ASP A 436 -50.67 17.56 -48.43
C ASP A 436 -49.72 18.43 -47.60
N LYS A 437 -48.45 18.35 -48.02
CA LYS A 437 -47.28 19.11 -47.59
C LYS A 437 -47.38 20.58 -47.98
N GLU A 438 -46.87 21.47 -47.12
CA GLU A 438 -46.31 22.75 -47.57
C GLU A 438 -45.07 23.15 -46.75
N SER A 439 -44.10 23.67 -47.48
CA SER A 439 -42.74 24.03 -47.09
C SER A 439 -42.65 25.48 -46.60
N TYR A 440 -41.81 25.76 -45.60
CA TYR A 440 -41.18 27.09 -45.46
C TYR A 440 -39.77 27.02 -44.88
N TYR A 441 -38.85 27.72 -45.55
CA TYR A 441 -37.45 27.95 -45.20
C TYR A 441 -37.29 29.03 -44.12
N SER A 442 -36.33 28.87 -43.21
CA SER A 442 -35.54 29.95 -42.55
C SER A 442 -34.41 29.30 -41.75
N SER A 443 -33.16 29.34 -42.20
CA SER A 443 -32.15 30.40 -41.97
C SER A 443 -31.45 30.38 -40.59
N LYS A 444 -30.28 29.73 -40.57
CA LYS A 444 -28.95 30.30 -40.24
C LYS A 444 -28.64 30.78 -38.80
N ARG A 445 -27.64 30.11 -38.21
CA ARG A 445 -26.55 30.50 -37.26
C ARG A 445 -26.48 29.45 -36.15
N GLY A 446 -25.43 28.65 -35.98
CA GLY A 446 -24.02 29.00 -36.03
C GLY A 446 -23.58 29.39 -34.62
N SER A 447 -23.17 28.39 -33.82
CA SER A 447 -22.31 28.57 -32.64
C SER A 447 -21.79 27.21 -32.21
N ASP A 448 -20.47 27.13 -32.22
CA ASP A 448 -19.64 26.04 -31.75
C ASP A 448 -19.94 25.66 -30.30
N SER A 449 -19.92 24.36 -30.00
CA SER A 449 -19.34 23.87 -28.75
C SER A 449 -19.04 22.38 -28.90
N ASP A 450 -17.76 22.10 -29.02
CA ASP A 450 -17.18 20.78 -28.82
C ASP A 450 -17.55 20.27 -27.41
N TYR A 451 -18.32 19.18 -27.38
CA TYR A 451 -18.40 18.30 -26.22
C TYR A 451 -18.49 16.85 -26.70
N SER A 452 -17.34 16.34 -27.15
CA SER A 452 -17.13 14.91 -27.41
C SER A 452 -16.93 14.20 -26.05
N GLY A 453 -18.03 13.72 -25.48
CA GLY A 453 -18.00 12.71 -24.42
C GLY A 453 -17.48 11.39 -24.97
N GLN A 454 -16.19 11.11 -24.74
CA GLN A 454 -15.63 9.77 -24.88
C GLN A 454 -16.18 8.87 -23.78
N HIS A 455 -17.13 8.00 -24.14
CA HIS A 455 -17.39 6.78 -23.39
C HIS A 455 -16.22 5.83 -23.58
N THR A 456 -15.25 5.87 -22.66
CA THR A 456 -14.26 4.80 -22.52
C THR A 456 -14.92 3.62 -21.82
N SER A 457 -15.02 2.52 -22.55
CA SER A 457 -15.40 1.21 -22.05
C SER A 457 -14.29 0.72 -21.10
N THR A 458 -14.57 0.70 -19.80
CA THR A 458 -13.70 0.09 -18.79
C THR A 458 -13.91 -1.42 -18.80
N ASN A 459 -12.98 -2.10 -19.46
CA ASN A 459 -12.85 -3.54 -19.47
C ASN A 459 -12.25 -3.98 -18.12
N GLY A 460 -13.09 -4.46 -17.21
CA GLY A 460 -12.68 -4.98 -15.90
C GLY A 460 -12.04 -6.36 -16.01
N ASN A 461 -10.72 -6.41 -16.10
CA ASN A 461 -9.96 -7.63 -15.82
C ASN A 461 -9.98 -7.88 -14.30
N SER A 462 -10.68 -8.95 -13.90
CA SER A 462 -10.62 -9.48 -12.53
C SER A 462 -9.66 -10.67 -12.48
N THR A 463 -8.59 -10.46 -11.73
CA THR A 463 -7.58 -11.42 -11.34
C THR A 463 -8.13 -12.39 -10.31
N THR A 464 -8.25 -13.69 -10.63
CA THR A 464 -8.23 -14.78 -9.63
C THR A 464 -7.62 -16.03 -10.25
N GLY A 465 -6.59 -16.59 -9.60
CA GLY A 465 -5.97 -17.84 -10.04
C GLY A 465 -4.55 -18.02 -9.52
N ASN A 466 -4.38 -18.16 -8.20
CA ASN A 466 -3.10 -18.50 -7.59
C ASN A 466 -3.26 -19.82 -6.82
N THR A 467 -2.93 -20.95 -7.47
CA THR A 467 -2.73 -22.26 -6.82
C THR A 467 -1.88 -23.14 -7.72
N ALA A 468 -0.59 -23.23 -7.42
CA ALA A 468 0.26 -24.39 -7.72
C ALA A 468 1.61 -24.22 -7.00
N ASN A 469 1.67 -24.58 -5.72
CA ASN A 469 2.93 -24.77 -5.03
C ASN A 469 3.30 -26.26 -5.10
N SER A 470 4.12 -26.62 -6.06
CA SER A 470 4.68 -27.98 -6.18
C SER A 470 5.76 -28.17 -5.12
N ARG A 471 5.47 -29.10 -4.21
CA ARG A 471 6.39 -29.67 -3.22
C ARG A 471 7.58 -30.32 -3.93
N THR A 472 8.76 -29.74 -3.78
CA THR A 472 10.02 -30.44 -4.04
C THR A 472 10.40 -31.26 -2.81
N VAL A 473 10.48 -32.56 -3.00
CA VAL A 473 10.95 -33.54 -2.02
C VAL A 473 12.46 -33.37 -1.86
N HIS A 474 12.92 -33.10 -0.63
CA HIS A 474 14.33 -33.27 -0.28
C HIS A 474 14.49 -34.34 0.80
N SER A 475 15.41 -35.24 0.45
CA SER A 475 15.75 -36.52 1.06
C SER A 475 16.25 -36.37 2.48
N HIS A 476 15.84 -37.34 3.31
CA HIS A 476 16.45 -37.69 4.59
C HIS A 476 17.97 -37.75 4.51
N ASN A 477 18.64 -37.11 5.47
CA ASN A 477 19.98 -37.49 5.91
C ASN A 477 19.85 -38.25 7.23
N ASN A 478 20.33 -39.49 7.19
CA ASN A 478 20.66 -40.31 8.35
C ASN A 478 21.78 -39.64 9.16
N MET A 479 21.62 -39.56 10.48
CA MET A 479 22.77 -39.56 11.38
C MET A 479 22.46 -40.49 12.56
N LYS A 480 23.13 -41.64 12.54
CA LYS A 480 23.43 -42.47 13.70
C LYS A 480 24.87 -42.17 14.11
N TYR A 481 25.10 -42.29 15.42
CA TYR A 481 26.30 -42.07 16.23
C TYR A 481 26.49 -40.65 16.75
#